data_AF-A0A4P7QDU8-F1
#
_entry.id   AF-A0A4P7QDU8-F1
#
_cell.length_a   1.000
_cell.length_b   1.000
_cell.length_c   1.000
_cell.angle_alpha   90.00
_cell.angle_beta   90.00
_cell.angle_gamma   90.00
#
_symmetry.space_group_name_H-M   'P 1'
#
loop_
_entity.id
_entity.type
_entity.pdbx_description
1 polymer ?
#
loop_
_entity_poly.entity_id
_entity_poly.type
_entity_poly.pdbx_seq_one_letter_code
_entity_poly.pdbx_strand_id
1 'polypeptide(L)'
;MEAKYVTEADGRIGAARAHGADEGPDASTLILQVSNVQPDAEVHRHMGVTDAATFAELHKVLGVVFGLDASPEEASPWHFYCVTKRINPEHRLRDFLRREGDTVQLQWGLWEFTLSVAEVYPRDAGTPRALCVGGSGSFPGTRFDLTGINAALTGEETISEVLRLVRPEVRSVIERSRLYDFVPLLQALDLARPVDPALAQRVSGLPREVTELGRDAFWCVVLALACLGEETLTAHVAATTMEALGWVEDDGSAISAVSVREYCPASVERLLELRACGPDQLSALDRLDIYRALLRK
;
A
#
# COMPACT_ATOMS: atom_id res chain seq x y z
N MET A 1 16.09 25.61 59.29
CA MET A 1 14.79 25.45 58.61
C MET A 1 15.04 24.49 57.46
N GLU A 2 14.37 23.34 57.48
CA GLU A 2 14.67 22.12 56.72
C GLU A 2 14.53 22.25 55.18
N ALA A 3 15.33 21.46 54.46
CA ALA A 3 14.93 20.54 53.36
C ALA A 3 16.20 20.06 52.62
N LYS A 4 16.64 18.81 52.83
CA LYS A 4 16.29 17.56 52.09
C LYS A 4 17.03 17.39 50.75
N TYR A 5 17.90 16.38 50.75
CA TYR A 5 18.46 15.66 49.59
C TYR A 5 17.37 15.21 48.61
N VAL A 6 17.61 15.32 47.29
CA VAL A 6 17.29 14.26 46.30
C VAL A 6 18.28 14.32 45.13
N THR A 7 18.98 13.20 44.97
CA THR A 7 19.73 12.59 43.87
C THR A 7 19.60 13.11 42.43
N GLU A 8 20.76 13.22 41.79
CA GLU A 8 20.99 13.13 40.34
C GLU A 8 20.47 11.80 39.77
N ALA A 9 19.73 11.87 38.66
CA ALA A 9 19.54 10.75 37.76
C ALA A 9 19.54 11.25 36.31
N ASP A 10 20.53 10.73 35.61
CA ASP A 10 20.77 10.64 34.17
C ASP A 10 19.56 10.88 33.25
N GLY A 11 19.75 11.74 32.25
CA GLY A 11 18.71 12.16 31.30
C GLY A 11 19.26 12.39 29.90
N ARG A 12 19.95 11.39 29.33
CA ARG A 12 20.12 11.31 27.86
C ARG A 12 18.84 10.74 27.25
N ILE A 13 17.94 11.63 26.82
CA ILE A 13 16.81 11.25 25.97
C ILE A 13 17.14 11.71 24.54
N GLY A 14 17.43 10.73 23.68
CA GLY A 14 17.50 10.93 22.25
C GLY A 14 16.14 11.39 21.72
N ALA A 15 16.15 12.48 20.96
CA ALA A 15 14.97 13.00 20.29
C ALA A 15 14.56 12.06 19.14
N ALA A 16 13.68 11.11 19.44
CA ALA A 16 12.83 10.50 18.42
C ALA A 16 11.86 11.59 17.95
N ARG A 17 12.01 12.05 16.70
CA ARG A 17 11.13 13.03 16.09
C ARG A 17 9.73 12.43 15.95
N ALA A 18 8.76 13.03 16.62
CA ALA A 18 7.35 12.80 16.35
C ALA A 18 7.05 13.24 14.90
N HIS A 19 6.70 12.30 14.03
CA HIS A 19 6.22 12.54 12.66
C HIS A 19 4.71 12.28 12.49
N GLY A 20 3.96 12.18 13.59
CA GLY A 20 2.53 11.79 13.57
C GLY A 20 1.55 12.78 14.22
N ALA A 21 1.86 14.07 14.31
CA ALA A 21 1.10 15.00 15.16
C ALA A 21 0.49 16.23 14.44
N ASP A 22 -0.07 16.07 13.23
CA ASP A 22 -1.00 17.08 12.67
C ASP A 22 -1.95 16.52 11.58
N GLU A 23 -2.48 15.30 11.75
CA GLU A 23 -3.61 14.83 10.94
C GLU A 23 -4.88 15.01 11.78
N GLY A 24 -5.60 16.13 11.57
CA GLY A 24 -6.87 16.39 12.23
C GLY A 24 -7.93 15.32 11.90
N PRO A 25 -8.99 15.17 12.73
CA PRO A 25 -10.02 14.13 12.60
C PRO A 25 -10.82 14.15 11.29
N ASP A 26 -10.66 15.18 10.45
CA ASP A 26 -11.35 15.36 9.17
C ASP A 26 -10.41 15.17 7.95
N ALA A 27 -9.39 14.32 8.05
CA ALA A 27 -8.53 14.00 6.91
C ALA A 27 -9.24 13.07 5.91
N SER A 28 -9.06 13.34 4.63
CA SER A 28 -9.57 12.51 3.53
C SER A 28 -8.42 11.98 2.68
N THR A 29 -8.63 10.87 2.00
CA THR A 29 -7.77 10.40 0.91
C THR A 29 -8.38 10.84 -0.41
N LEU A 30 -7.62 11.60 -1.19
CA LEU A 30 -7.96 11.98 -2.56
C LEU A 30 -7.43 10.91 -3.52
N ILE A 31 -8.30 10.36 -4.35
CA ILE A 31 -7.86 9.59 -5.53
C ILE A 31 -7.66 10.58 -6.67
N LEU A 32 -6.41 10.77 -7.06
CA LEU A 32 -6.03 11.66 -8.15
C LEU A 32 -5.75 10.84 -9.41
N GLN A 33 -6.39 11.24 -10.51
CA GLN A 33 -5.96 10.87 -11.84
C GLN A 33 -5.00 11.95 -12.34
N VAL A 34 -3.79 11.54 -12.71
CA VAL A 34 -2.75 12.42 -13.22
C VAL A 34 -2.41 12.01 -14.64
N SER A 35 -2.57 12.91 -15.59
CA SER A 35 -2.28 12.67 -17.00
C SER A 35 -1.22 13.64 -17.52
N ASN A 36 -0.36 13.12 -18.38
CA ASN A 36 0.52 13.88 -19.26
C ASN A 36 0.23 13.41 -20.68
N VAL A 37 -0.35 14.31 -21.48
CA VAL A 37 -0.72 14.03 -22.87
C VAL A 37 0.25 14.76 -23.78
N GLN A 38 0.99 14.01 -24.57
CA GLN A 38 1.92 14.50 -25.59
C GLN A 38 1.36 14.12 -26.97
N PRO A 39 1.83 14.74 -28.06
CA PRO A 39 1.36 14.42 -29.42
C PRO A 39 1.47 12.93 -29.78
N ASP A 40 2.51 12.26 -29.30
CA ASP A 40 2.84 10.88 -29.67
C ASP A 40 2.71 9.87 -28.52
N ALA A 41 2.37 10.33 -27.31
CA ALA A 41 2.31 9.48 -26.13
C ALA A 41 1.38 10.06 -25.05
N GLU A 42 0.69 9.18 -24.34
CA GLU A 42 -0.08 9.54 -23.15
C GLU A 42 0.38 8.68 -21.98
N VAL A 43 0.66 9.34 -20.86
CA VAL A 43 1.00 8.69 -19.60
C VAL A 43 -0.05 9.08 -18.58
N HIS A 44 -0.66 8.09 -17.93
CA HIS A 44 -1.62 8.34 -16.87
C HIS A 44 -1.31 7.51 -15.62
N ARG A 45 -1.60 8.08 -14.45
CA ARG A 45 -1.43 7.42 -13.15
C ARG A 45 -2.66 7.70 -12.29
N HIS A 46 -3.08 6.70 -11.53
CA HIS A 46 -4.06 6.84 -10.45
C HIS A 46 -3.30 6.69 -9.13
N MET A 47 -3.50 7.64 -8.22
CA MET A 47 -2.82 7.64 -6.93
C MET A 47 -3.72 8.13 -5.81
N GLY A 48 -3.63 7.51 -4.64
CA GLY A 48 -4.22 8.00 -3.41
C GLY A 48 -3.23 8.93 -2.69
N VAL A 49 -3.70 10.07 -2.19
CA VAL A 49 -2.89 10.99 -1.35
C VAL A 49 -3.76 11.61 -0.26
N THR A 50 -3.21 11.80 0.94
CA THR A 50 -3.92 12.54 1.99
C THR A 50 -4.14 14.00 1.58
N ASP A 51 -5.36 14.50 1.77
CA ASP A 51 -5.74 15.89 1.52
C ASP A 51 -5.05 16.89 2.48
N ALA A 52 -4.41 16.39 3.55
CA ALA A 52 -3.60 17.16 4.48
C ALA A 52 -2.20 17.49 3.91
N ALA A 53 -1.75 16.75 2.89
CA ALA A 53 -0.46 16.98 2.26
C ALA A 53 -0.40 18.38 1.63
N THR A 54 0.81 18.92 1.53
CA THR A 54 1.12 20.15 0.80
C THR A 54 1.36 19.87 -0.67
N PHE A 55 1.28 20.90 -1.52
CA PHE A 55 1.67 20.78 -2.93
C PHE A 55 3.16 20.45 -3.11
N ALA A 56 4.01 20.89 -2.18
CA ALA A 56 5.43 20.50 -2.16
C ALA A 56 5.62 19.00 -1.87
N GLU A 57 4.83 18.41 -0.96
CA GLU A 57 4.82 16.96 -0.72
C GLU A 57 4.25 16.22 -1.92
N LEU A 58 3.15 16.70 -2.52
CA LEU A 58 2.57 16.10 -3.72
C LEU A 58 3.57 16.07 -4.88
N HIS A 59 4.35 17.14 -5.09
CA HIS A 59 5.40 17.17 -6.10
C HIS A 59 6.42 16.03 -5.92
N LYS A 60 6.86 15.76 -4.67
CA LYS A 60 7.78 14.65 -4.38
C LYS A 60 7.14 13.30 -4.70
N VAL A 61 5.87 13.12 -4.34
CA VAL A 61 5.14 11.88 -4.67
C VAL A 61 5.05 11.69 -6.18
N LEU A 62 4.76 12.75 -6.95
CA LEU A 62 4.72 12.70 -8.41
C LEU A 62 6.09 12.37 -9.02
N GLY A 63 7.17 12.88 -8.43
CA GLY A 63 8.54 12.55 -8.83
C GLY A 63 8.81 11.05 -8.79
N VAL A 64 8.43 10.40 -7.69
CA VAL A 64 8.53 8.94 -7.53
C VAL A 64 7.60 8.23 -8.53
N VAL A 65 6.32 8.63 -8.59
CA VAL A 65 5.27 7.97 -9.41
C VAL A 65 5.57 8.00 -10.92
N PHE A 66 6.20 9.08 -11.39
CA PHE A 66 6.55 9.24 -12.81
C PHE A 66 8.03 8.95 -13.10
N GLY A 67 8.85 8.66 -12.09
CA GLY A 67 10.28 8.42 -12.23
C GLY A 67 11.05 9.66 -12.70
N LEU A 68 10.64 10.84 -12.24
CA LEU A 68 11.21 12.14 -12.60
C LEU A 68 12.14 12.71 -11.52
N ASP A 69 12.46 11.92 -10.49
CA ASP A 69 13.38 12.30 -9.43
C ASP A 69 14.79 12.50 -10.01
N ALA A 70 15.14 13.76 -10.24
CA ALA A 70 16.47 14.16 -10.64
C ALA A 70 17.38 14.34 -9.42
N SER A 71 18.69 14.26 -9.63
CA SER A 71 19.65 14.70 -8.62
C SER A 71 19.38 16.17 -8.22
N PRO A 72 19.69 16.61 -6.99
CA PRO A 72 19.44 17.99 -6.56
C PRO A 72 20.06 19.06 -7.47
N GLU A 73 21.12 18.69 -8.20
CA GLU A 73 21.84 19.55 -9.14
C GLU A 73 21.15 19.66 -10.51
N GLU A 74 20.23 18.74 -10.82
CA GLU A 74 19.49 18.63 -12.09
C GLU A 74 17.98 18.91 -11.90
N ALA A 75 17.58 19.43 -10.74
CA ALA A 75 16.18 19.66 -10.41
C ALA A 75 15.55 20.69 -11.36
N SER A 76 14.63 20.21 -12.21
CA SER A 76 13.85 21.08 -13.10
C SER A 76 12.88 21.96 -12.30
N PRO A 77 12.63 23.21 -12.74
CA PRO A 77 11.67 24.08 -12.08
C PRO A 77 10.25 23.51 -12.22
N TRP A 78 9.43 23.66 -11.18
CA TRP A 78 8.07 23.13 -11.15
C TRP A 78 7.09 24.09 -10.48
N HIS A 79 5.86 24.10 -10.96
CA HIS A 79 4.80 24.99 -10.49
C HIS A 79 3.42 24.35 -10.64
N PHE A 80 2.60 24.43 -9.58
CA PHE A 80 1.19 24.13 -9.68
C PHE A 80 0.37 25.37 -10.00
N TYR A 81 -0.69 25.18 -10.79
CA TYR A 81 -1.64 26.21 -11.16
C TYR A 81 -3.07 25.73 -10.89
N CYS A 82 -3.88 26.61 -10.31
CA CYS A 82 -5.32 26.49 -10.33
C CYS A 82 -5.85 27.51 -11.34
N VAL A 83 -6.43 27.02 -12.43
CA VAL A 83 -6.77 27.83 -13.60
C VAL A 83 -5.52 28.53 -14.15
N THR A 84 -5.28 29.80 -13.83
CA THR A 84 -4.09 30.56 -14.26
C THR A 84 -3.25 31.09 -13.10
N LYS A 85 -3.66 30.83 -11.84
CA LYS A 85 -2.96 31.33 -10.66
C LYS A 85 -2.02 30.27 -10.12
N ARG A 86 -0.76 30.66 -9.97
CA ARG A 86 0.25 29.83 -9.32
C ARG A 86 -0.13 29.58 -7.86
N ILE A 87 -0.08 28.32 -7.45
CA ILE A 87 -0.34 27.87 -6.09
C ILE A 87 0.96 27.97 -5.28
N ASN A 88 0.87 28.45 -4.04
CA ASN A 88 1.98 28.38 -3.09
C ASN A 88 2.21 26.90 -2.70
N PRO A 89 3.42 26.33 -2.88
CA PRO A 89 3.68 24.94 -2.57
C PRO A 89 3.40 24.51 -1.12
N GLU A 90 3.42 25.45 -0.17
CA GLU A 90 3.14 25.19 1.25
C GLU A 90 1.65 25.08 1.58
N HIS A 91 0.75 25.39 0.62
CA HIS A 91 -0.68 25.21 0.84
C HIS A 91 -1.07 23.73 0.79
N ARG A 92 -2.15 23.37 1.50
CA ARG A 92 -2.62 21.99 1.57
C ARG A 92 -3.47 21.65 0.35
N LEU A 93 -3.51 20.36 -0.01
CA LEU A 93 -4.32 19.88 -1.13
C LEU A 93 -5.81 20.18 -0.91
N ARG A 94 -6.31 19.97 0.32
CA ARG A 94 -7.70 20.30 0.70
C ARG A 94 -8.13 21.74 0.46
N ASP A 95 -7.18 22.67 0.30
CA ASP A 95 -7.51 24.07 0.02
C ASP A 95 -7.98 24.26 -1.43
N PHE A 96 -7.64 23.33 -2.34
CA PHE A 96 -7.87 23.43 -3.78
C PHE A 96 -8.58 22.21 -4.38
N LEU A 97 -8.36 21.02 -3.83
CA LEU A 97 -8.87 19.74 -4.30
C LEU A 97 -9.75 19.12 -3.19
N ARG A 98 -11.07 19.31 -3.29
CA ARG A 98 -12.03 18.94 -2.23
C ARG A 98 -13.03 17.87 -2.66
N ARG A 99 -13.35 17.84 -3.95
CA ARG A 99 -14.40 16.97 -4.50
C ARG A 99 -14.01 16.48 -5.88
N GLU A 100 -14.70 15.44 -6.31
CA GLU A 100 -14.60 14.88 -7.64
C GLU A 100 -14.72 15.96 -8.71
N GLY A 101 -13.84 15.89 -9.71
CA GLY A 101 -13.76 16.84 -10.82
C GLY A 101 -12.99 18.13 -10.52
N ASP A 102 -12.58 18.40 -9.28
CA ASP A 102 -11.65 19.49 -9.01
C ASP A 102 -10.31 19.22 -9.71
N THR A 103 -9.72 20.25 -10.33
CA THR A 103 -8.51 20.10 -11.15
C THR A 103 -7.44 21.14 -10.83
N VAL A 104 -6.19 20.73 -10.99
CA VAL A 104 -5.00 21.58 -10.98
C VAL A 104 -4.04 21.14 -12.07
N GLN A 105 -3.22 22.06 -12.55
CA GLN A 105 -2.15 21.78 -13.51
C GLN A 105 -0.80 21.80 -12.82
N LEU A 106 0.09 20.91 -13.21
CA LEU A 106 1.49 20.94 -12.82
C LEU A 106 2.34 21.16 -14.05
N GLN A 107 3.14 22.21 -14.03
CA GLN A 107 4.25 22.37 -14.96
C GLN A 107 5.52 21.87 -14.29
N TRP A 108 6.25 20.95 -14.92
CA TRP A 108 7.53 20.42 -14.45
C TRP A 108 8.55 20.48 -15.60
N GLY A 109 9.41 21.49 -15.57
CA GLY A 109 10.27 21.82 -16.70
C GLY A 109 9.42 22.18 -17.92
N LEU A 110 9.53 21.36 -18.96
CA LEU A 110 8.74 21.46 -20.20
C LEU A 110 7.50 20.55 -20.20
N TRP A 111 7.32 19.74 -19.17
CA TRP A 111 6.19 18.82 -19.06
C TRP A 111 5.00 19.51 -18.41
N GLU A 112 3.81 19.23 -18.93
CA GLU A 112 2.54 19.68 -18.36
C GLU A 112 1.71 18.46 -17.95
N PHE A 113 1.25 18.45 -16.71
CA PHE A 113 0.39 17.42 -16.16
C PHE A 113 -0.95 18.03 -15.76
N THR A 114 -2.03 17.31 -16.03
CA THR A 114 -3.34 17.61 -15.46
C THR A 114 -3.62 16.66 -14.33
N LEU A 115 -3.97 17.18 -13.17
CA LEU A 115 -4.40 16.42 -12.01
C LEU A 115 -5.88 16.68 -11.79
N SER A 116 -6.66 15.62 -11.73
CA SER A 116 -8.09 15.67 -11.42
C SER A 116 -8.42 14.75 -10.25
N VAL A 117 -9.24 15.23 -9.31
CA VAL A 117 -9.81 14.38 -8.28
C VAL A 117 -10.83 13.44 -8.93
N ALA A 118 -10.53 12.14 -8.93
CA ALA A 118 -11.46 11.12 -9.36
C ALA A 118 -12.48 10.82 -8.26
N GLU A 119 -12.01 10.60 -7.03
CA GLU A 119 -12.82 10.18 -5.89
C GLU A 119 -12.25 10.72 -4.58
N VAL A 120 -13.09 10.82 -3.54
CA VAL A 120 -12.69 11.26 -2.20
C VAL A 120 -13.23 10.30 -1.14
N TYR A 121 -12.33 9.78 -0.30
CA TYR A 121 -12.66 8.81 0.72
C TYR A 121 -12.34 9.32 2.13
N PRO A 122 -13.19 9.03 3.13
CA PRO A 122 -12.82 9.21 4.53
C PRO A 122 -11.56 8.38 4.83
N ARG A 123 -10.65 8.95 5.61
CA ARG A 123 -9.38 8.30 5.95
C ARG A 123 -9.43 7.76 7.38
N ASP A 124 -8.80 6.60 7.58
CA ASP A 124 -8.46 6.10 8.90
C ASP A 124 -6.94 6.12 9.13
N ALA A 125 -6.51 5.82 10.36
CA ALA A 125 -5.10 5.81 10.73
C ALA A 125 -4.28 4.71 10.00
N GLY A 126 -4.94 3.69 9.44
CA GLY A 126 -4.30 2.58 8.72
C GLY A 126 -4.06 2.86 7.24
N THR A 127 -4.66 3.91 6.69
CA THR A 127 -4.52 4.24 5.28
C THR A 127 -3.13 4.86 5.00
N PRO A 128 -2.39 4.47 3.95
CA PRO A 128 -1.10 5.10 3.60
C PRO A 128 -1.24 6.58 3.22
N ARG A 129 -0.23 7.41 3.50
CA ARG A 129 -0.27 8.86 3.16
C ARG A 129 -0.24 9.12 1.66
N ALA A 130 0.45 8.27 0.89
CA ALA A 130 0.49 8.28 -0.56
C ALA A 130 0.63 6.85 -1.08
N LEU A 131 -0.06 6.53 -2.19
CA LEU A 131 0.01 5.23 -2.85
C LEU A 131 -0.27 5.37 -4.34
N CYS A 132 0.51 4.73 -5.19
CA CYS A 132 0.16 4.57 -6.60
C CYS A 132 -0.76 3.36 -6.73
N VAL A 133 -1.94 3.55 -7.30
CA VAL A 133 -2.97 2.51 -7.45
C VAL A 133 -2.85 1.82 -8.81
N GLY A 134 -2.38 2.55 -9.82
CA GLY A 134 -2.16 1.99 -11.15
C GLY A 134 -1.87 3.07 -12.19
N GLY A 135 -1.77 2.66 -13.44
CA GLY A 135 -1.54 3.57 -14.55
C GLY A 135 -1.10 2.87 -15.82
N SER A 136 -0.93 3.63 -16.88
CA SER A 136 -0.40 3.14 -18.15
C SER A 136 0.48 4.20 -18.84
N GLY A 137 1.22 3.76 -19.85
CA GLY A 137 2.24 4.57 -20.50
C GLY A 137 3.52 4.68 -19.67
N SER A 138 4.59 5.10 -20.31
CA SER A 138 5.91 5.31 -19.68
C SER A 138 6.57 6.54 -20.27
N PHE A 139 7.31 7.26 -19.44
CA PHE A 139 8.17 8.34 -19.92
C PHE A 139 9.40 7.74 -20.63
N PRO A 140 10.03 8.46 -21.56
CA PRO A 140 11.26 8.00 -22.18
C PRO A 140 12.33 7.66 -21.12
N GLY A 141 12.87 6.45 -21.19
CA GLY A 141 13.91 5.98 -20.27
C GLY A 141 13.41 5.40 -18.95
N THR A 142 12.10 5.43 -18.67
CA THR A 142 11.51 4.79 -17.48
C THR A 142 10.57 3.66 -17.88
N ARG A 143 10.40 2.69 -16.97
CA ARG A 143 9.34 1.67 -17.06
C ARG A 143 8.39 1.88 -15.90
N PHE A 144 7.11 1.65 -16.12
CA PHE A 144 6.15 1.65 -15.03
C PHE A 144 6.37 0.42 -14.15
N ASP A 145 6.89 0.64 -12.96
CA ASP A 145 7.11 -0.36 -11.92
C ASP A 145 6.30 0.04 -10.68
N LEU A 146 5.07 -0.47 -10.61
CA LEU A 146 4.15 -0.15 -9.51
C LEU A 146 4.73 -0.54 -8.15
N THR A 147 5.35 -1.71 -8.07
CA THR A 147 5.94 -2.25 -6.85
C THR A 147 7.09 -1.40 -6.35
N GLY A 148 8.01 -1.02 -7.25
CA GLY A 148 9.11 -0.12 -6.92
C GLY A 148 8.63 1.26 -6.46
N ILE A 149 7.62 1.81 -7.15
CA ILE A 149 7.00 3.09 -6.80
C ILE A 149 6.41 3.03 -5.39
N ASN A 150 5.57 2.03 -5.10
CA ASN A 150 4.89 1.94 -3.80
C ASN A 150 5.85 1.63 -2.65
N ALA A 151 6.92 0.86 -2.90
CA ALA A 151 8.00 0.68 -1.93
C ALA A 151 8.66 2.02 -1.57
N ALA A 152 8.98 2.84 -2.58
CA ALA A 152 9.58 4.16 -2.38
C ALA A 152 8.62 5.14 -1.66
N LEU A 153 7.33 5.11 -1.97
CA LEU A 153 6.32 5.95 -1.31
C LEU A 153 6.04 5.55 0.15
N THR A 154 6.10 4.26 0.46
CA THR A 154 5.81 3.74 1.81
C THR A 154 6.99 4.00 2.77
N GLY A 155 8.23 3.89 2.27
CA GLY A 155 9.45 4.10 3.03
C GLY A 155 9.86 2.91 3.91
N GLU A 156 11.17 2.76 4.15
CA GLU A 156 11.74 1.59 4.84
C GLU A 156 11.28 1.45 6.30
N GLU A 157 11.10 2.57 7.02
CA GLU A 157 10.66 2.57 8.42
C GLU A 157 9.25 2.00 8.55
N THR A 158 8.29 2.51 7.76
CA THR A 158 6.91 2.01 7.72
C THR A 158 6.86 0.53 7.32
N ILE A 159 7.64 0.13 6.31
CA ILE A 159 7.74 -1.28 5.90
C ILE A 159 8.18 -2.15 7.08
N SER A 160 9.23 -1.74 7.79
CA SER A 160 9.74 -2.46 8.95
C SER A 160 8.72 -2.56 10.08
N GLU A 161 8.02 -1.47 10.39
CA GLU A 161 7.00 -1.42 11.44
C GLU A 161 5.81 -2.33 11.14
N VAL A 162 5.28 -2.28 9.92
CA VAL A 162 4.16 -3.13 9.48
C VAL A 162 4.60 -4.59 9.50
N LEU A 163 5.73 -4.92 8.87
CA LEU A 163 6.21 -6.30 8.81
C LEU A 163 6.51 -6.89 10.19
N ARG A 164 6.82 -6.06 11.20
CA ARG A 164 7.00 -6.50 12.60
C ARG A 164 5.74 -7.11 13.21
N LEU A 165 4.55 -6.64 12.82
CA LEU A 165 3.25 -7.12 13.30
C LEU A 165 2.77 -8.38 12.56
N VAL A 166 3.35 -8.65 11.39
CA VAL A 166 2.98 -9.74 10.49
C VAL A 166 3.64 -11.06 10.93
N ARG A 167 2.97 -12.18 10.64
CA ARG A 167 3.55 -13.52 10.82
C ARG A 167 4.89 -13.69 10.08
N PRO A 168 5.86 -14.41 10.66
CA PRO A 168 7.15 -14.65 10.01
C PRO A 168 7.05 -15.24 8.60
N GLU A 169 6.10 -16.14 8.37
CA GLU A 169 5.90 -16.82 7.09
C GLU A 169 5.40 -15.85 6.01
N VAL A 170 4.44 -14.99 6.36
CA VAL A 170 3.92 -13.95 5.46
C VAL A 170 5.01 -12.90 5.19
N ARG A 171 5.77 -12.51 6.22
CA ARG A 171 6.93 -11.62 6.04
C ARG A 171 7.93 -12.22 5.05
N SER A 172 8.23 -13.51 5.19
CA SER A 172 9.14 -14.22 4.29
C SER A 172 8.63 -14.22 2.84
N VAL A 173 7.32 -14.38 2.61
CA VAL A 173 6.73 -14.27 1.27
C VAL A 173 6.97 -12.88 0.69
N ILE A 174 6.71 -11.81 1.45
CA ILE A 174 6.89 -10.43 0.97
C ILE A 174 8.36 -10.12 0.69
N GLU A 175 9.28 -10.51 1.58
CA GLU A 175 10.72 -10.26 1.42
C GLU A 175 11.31 -11.04 0.24
N ARG A 176 10.93 -12.31 0.04
CA ARG A 176 11.42 -13.14 -1.07
C ARG A 176 10.87 -12.71 -2.42
N SER A 177 9.57 -12.42 -2.49
CA SER A 177 8.91 -11.96 -3.73
C SER A 177 9.24 -10.51 -4.08
N ARG A 178 9.70 -9.72 -3.08
CA ARG A 178 9.88 -8.27 -3.16
C ARG A 178 8.59 -7.49 -3.49
N LEU A 179 7.43 -8.12 -3.31
CA LEU A 179 6.12 -7.50 -3.53
C LEU A 179 5.71 -6.66 -2.32
N TYR A 180 6.32 -5.49 -2.17
CA TYR A 180 6.01 -4.54 -1.09
C TYR A 180 4.65 -3.84 -1.26
N ASP A 181 3.94 -4.06 -2.37
CA ASP A 181 2.55 -3.62 -2.57
C ASP A 181 1.59 -4.18 -1.51
N PHE A 182 1.95 -5.30 -0.87
CA PHE A 182 1.17 -5.84 0.25
C PHE A 182 1.33 -5.03 1.54
N VAL A 183 2.36 -4.19 1.69
CA VAL A 183 2.56 -3.40 2.92
C VAL A 183 1.41 -2.41 3.14
N PRO A 184 1.01 -1.60 2.14
CA PRO A 184 -0.22 -0.80 2.19
C PRO A 184 -1.47 -1.58 2.61
N LEU A 185 -1.67 -2.78 2.06
CA LEU A 185 -2.78 -3.66 2.42
C LEU A 185 -2.71 -4.06 3.90
N LEU A 186 -1.54 -4.50 4.37
CA LEU A 186 -1.32 -4.92 5.75
C LEU A 186 -1.47 -3.76 6.74
N GLN A 187 -1.09 -2.55 6.34
CA GLN A 187 -1.32 -1.33 7.11
C GLN A 187 -2.82 -1.04 7.23
N ALA A 188 -3.56 -1.11 6.12
CA ALA A 188 -5.01 -0.90 6.10
C ALA A 188 -5.78 -1.96 6.88
N LEU A 189 -5.24 -3.18 6.99
CA LEU A 189 -5.82 -4.23 7.82
C LEU A 189 -5.74 -3.95 9.33
N ASP A 190 -4.88 -3.03 9.79
CA ASP A 190 -4.66 -2.71 11.21
C ASP A 190 -4.39 -3.96 12.08
N LEU A 191 -3.28 -4.66 11.81
CA LEU A 191 -2.92 -5.90 12.51
C LEU A 191 -2.69 -5.73 14.03
N ALA A 192 -2.54 -4.50 14.52
CA ALA A 192 -2.43 -4.20 15.94
C ALA A 192 -3.78 -4.37 16.67
N ARG A 193 -4.90 -4.30 15.95
CA ARG A 193 -6.24 -4.47 16.50
C ARG A 193 -6.40 -5.84 17.17
N PRO A 194 -7.00 -5.92 18.37
CA PRO A 194 -7.31 -7.20 19.01
C PRO A 194 -8.21 -8.08 18.14
N VAL A 195 -7.93 -9.38 18.13
CA VAL A 195 -8.73 -10.40 17.45
C VAL A 195 -9.50 -11.20 18.49
N ASP A 196 -10.74 -11.59 18.17
CA ASP A 196 -11.54 -12.49 19.01
C ASP A 196 -10.77 -13.80 19.28
N PRO A 197 -10.53 -14.17 20.56
CA PRO A 197 -9.86 -15.42 20.92
C PRO A 197 -10.49 -16.67 20.28
N ALA A 198 -11.81 -16.71 20.11
CA ALA A 198 -12.48 -17.85 19.48
C ALA A 198 -12.12 -17.96 17.99
N LEU A 199 -12.06 -16.82 17.30
CA LEU A 199 -11.59 -16.77 15.92
C LEU A 199 -10.10 -17.14 15.82
N ALA A 200 -9.26 -16.59 16.70
CA ALA A 200 -7.83 -16.91 16.76
C ALA A 200 -7.60 -18.42 16.93
N GLN A 201 -8.38 -19.09 17.77
CA GLN A 201 -8.33 -20.54 17.93
C GLN A 201 -8.80 -21.27 16.66
N ARG A 202 -9.85 -20.79 16.00
CA ARG A 202 -10.37 -21.42 14.77
C ARG A 202 -9.39 -21.37 13.60
N VAL A 203 -8.56 -20.32 13.52
CA VAL A 203 -7.50 -20.18 12.51
C VAL A 203 -6.15 -20.76 12.98
N SER A 204 -6.04 -21.12 14.26
CA SER A 204 -4.83 -21.75 14.78
C SER A 204 -4.59 -23.09 14.08
N GLY A 205 -3.35 -23.31 13.62
CA GLY A 205 -2.98 -24.49 12.84
C GLY A 205 -3.08 -24.34 11.33
N LEU A 206 -3.35 -23.13 10.81
CA LEU A 206 -3.13 -22.79 9.39
C LEU A 206 -1.73 -22.16 9.18
N PRO A 207 -1.06 -22.44 8.05
CA PRO A 207 -1.39 -23.46 7.04
C PRO A 207 -1.29 -24.89 7.57
N ARG A 208 -2.10 -25.79 7.00
CA ARG A 208 -2.04 -27.25 7.23
C ARG A 208 -0.98 -27.94 6.37
N GLU A 209 -0.54 -27.29 5.30
CA GLU A 209 0.45 -27.82 4.38
C GLU A 209 1.83 -27.91 5.03
N VAL A 210 2.57 -28.97 4.70
CA VAL A 210 3.90 -29.25 5.24
C VAL A 210 5.03 -29.00 4.24
N THR A 211 4.71 -28.95 2.94
CA THR A 211 5.65 -28.63 1.88
C THR A 211 5.88 -27.12 1.78
N GLU A 212 7.04 -26.69 1.31
CA GLU A 212 7.34 -25.26 1.10
C GLU A 212 6.37 -24.65 0.07
N LEU A 213 6.19 -25.33 -1.07
CA LEU A 213 5.25 -24.91 -2.12
C LEU A 213 3.82 -24.73 -1.59
N GLY A 214 3.32 -25.68 -0.80
CA GLY A 214 1.95 -25.59 -0.27
C GLY A 214 1.77 -24.51 0.79
N ARG A 215 2.81 -24.25 1.61
CA ARG A 215 2.79 -23.16 2.58
C ARG A 215 2.84 -21.79 1.90
N ASP A 216 3.71 -21.64 0.90
CA ASP A 216 3.79 -20.41 0.09
C ASP A 216 2.47 -20.17 -0.63
N ALA A 217 1.92 -21.20 -1.29
CA ALA A 217 0.62 -21.13 -1.95
C ALA A 217 -0.49 -20.67 -1.00
N PHE A 218 -0.55 -21.21 0.23
CA PHE A 218 -1.51 -20.76 1.23
C PHE A 218 -1.36 -19.26 1.54
N TRP A 219 -0.16 -18.79 1.83
CA TRP A 219 0.04 -17.39 2.19
C TRP A 219 -0.19 -16.43 1.01
N CYS A 220 0.16 -16.84 -0.22
CA CYS A 220 -0.21 -16.13 -1.45
C CYS A 220 -1.73 -16.01 -1.59
N VAL A 221 -2.47 -17.10 -1.33
CA VAL A 221 -3.93 -17.11 -1.35
C VAL A 221 -4.52 -16.20 -0.27
N VAL A 222 -4.00 -16.23 0.96
CA VAL A 222 -4.48 -15.35 2.04
C VAL A 222 -4.23 -13.87 1.73
N LEU A 223 -3.03 -13.52 1.24
CA LEU A 223 -2.70 -12.15 0.82
C LEU A 223 -3.61 -11.67 -0.32
N ALA A 224 -3.85 -12.51 -1.32
CA ALA A 224 -4.75 -12.18 -2.42
C ALA A 224 -6.20 -12.03 -1.97
N LEU A 225 -6.69 -12.92 -1.09
CA LEU A 225 -8.03 -12.85 -0.53
C LEU A 225 -8.25 -11.60 0.33
N ALA A 226 -7.19 -11.15 1.02
CA ALA A 226 -7.22 -9.94 1.83
C ALA A 226 -7.40 -8.66 0.99
N CYS A 227 -7.07 -8.69 -0.30
CA CYS A 227 -7.39 -7.61 -1.24
C CYS A 227 -8.90 -7.41 -1.47
N LEU A 228 -9.75 -8.34 -1.03
CA LEU A 228 -11.21 -8.32 -1.19
C LEU A 228 -11.69 -8.15 -2.65
N GLY A 229 -10.85 -8.55 -3.61
CA GLY A 229 -11.18 -8.55 -5.03
C GLY A 229 -12.16 -9.65 -5.42
N GLU A 230 -12.60 -9.62 -6.68
CA GLU A 230 -13.30 -10.74 -7.31
C GLU A 230 -12.39 -11.98 -7.45
N GLU A 231 -12.99 -13.14 -7.72
CA GLU A 231 -12.27 -14.42 -7.75
C GLU A 231 -11.15 -14.45 -8.81
N THR A 232 -11.40 -13.87 -9.99
CA THR A 232 -10.43 -13.71 -11.08
C THR A 232 -9.22 -12.90 -10.65
N LEU A 233 -9.45 -11.74 -10.02
CA LEU A 233 -8.38 -10.88 -9.50
C LEU A 233 -7.62 -11.58 -8.37
N THR A 234 -8.33 -12.23 -7.46
CA THR A 234 -7.74 -13.00 -6.34
C THR A 234 -6.82 -14.10 -6.87
N ALA A 235 -7.29 -14.88 -7.83
CA ALA A 235 -6.51 -15.94 -8.47
C ALA A 235 -5.25 -15.37 -9.16
N HIS A 236 -5.39 -14.24 -9.87
CA HIS A 236 -4.29 -13.59 -10.54
C HIS A 236 -3.22 -13.09 -9.57
N VAL A 237 -3.61 -12.36 -8.52
CA VAL A 237 -2.68 -11.87 -7.49
C VAL A 237 -1.93 -13.02 -6.82
N ALA A 238 -2.63 -14.12 -6.51
CA ALA A 238 -2.00 -15.30 -5.92
C ALA A 238 -0.95 -15.92 -6.86
N ALA A 239 -1.24 -16.07 -8.15
CA ALA A 239 -0.30 -16.63 -9.13
C ALA A 239 0.89 -15.71 -9.39
N THR A 240 0.68 -14.40 -9.56
CA THR A 240 1.79 -13.45 -9.72
C THR A 240 2.70 -13.44 -8.49
N THR A 241 2.14 -13.61 -7.29
CA THR A 241 2.93 -13.74 -6.06
C THR A 241 3.77 -15.03 -6.07
N MET A 242 3.19 -16.15 -6.50
CA MET A 242 3.90 -17.43 -6.64
C MET A 242 5.03 -17.35 -7.67
N GLU A 243 4.77 -16.73 -8.82
CA GLU A 243 5.77 -16.49 -9.86
C GLU A 243 6.92 -15.61 -9.33
N ALA A 244 6.61 -14.55 -8.59
CA ALA A 244 7.61 -13.67 -7.97
C ALA A 244 8.46 -14.39 -6.90
N LEU A 245 7.92 -15.43 -6.25
CA LEU A 245 8.68 -16.33 -5.37
C LEU A 245 9.58 -17.32 -6.14
N GLY A 246 9.44 -17.40 -7.47
CA GLY A 246 10.17 -18.31 -8.33
C GLY A 246 9.53 -19.69 -8.48
N TRP A 247 8.27 -19.85 -8.07
CA TRP A 247 7.54 -21.11 -8.27
C TRP A 247 7.03 -21.21 -9.71
N VAL A 248 7.28 -22.36 -10.33
CA VAL A 248 6.89 -22.71 -11.70
C VAL A 248 6.30 -24.11 -11.73
N GLU A 249 5.55 -24.42 -12.78
CA GLU A 249 5.06 -25.76 -13.08
C GLU A 249 6.22 -26.70 -13.48
N ASP A 250 5.96 -28.01 -13.54
CA ASP A 250 6.97 -29.03 -13.89
C ASP A 250 7.57 -28.83 -15.30
N ASP A 251 6.84 -28.19 -16.21
CA ASP A 251 7.30 -27.84 -17.56
C ASP A 251 8.07 -26.51 -17.64
N GLY A 252 8.25 -25.84 -16.50
CA GLY A 252 8.92 -24.55 -16.38
C GLY A 252 8.03 -23.34 -16.72
N SER A 253 6.74 -23.54 -16.99
CA SER A 253 5.79 -22.45 -17.18
C SER A 253 5.36 -21.83 -15.84
N ALA A 254 4.83 -20.60 -15.89
CA ALA A 254 4.34 -19.94 -14.69
C ALA A 254 3.11 -20.68 -14.13
N ILE A 255 3.04 -20.77 -12.79
CA ILE A 255 1.88 -21.37 -12.12
C ILE A 255 0.60 -20.65 -12.53
N SER A 256 -0.39 -21.42 -12.95
CA SER A 256 -1.66 -20.84 -13.40
C SER A 256 -2.43 -20.22 -12.23
N ALA A 257 -3.13 -19.12 -12.49
CA ALA A 257 -4.03 -18.47 -11.52
C ALA A 257 -5.05 -19.44 -10.89
N VAL A 258 -5.51 -20.42 -11.66
CA VAL A 258 -6.50 -21.41 -11.20
C VAL A 258 -5.87 -22.46 -10.28
N SER A 259 -4.58 -22.76 -10.45
CA SER A 259 -3.91 -23.89 -9.80
C SER A 259 -3.33 -23.58 -8.42
N VAL A 260 -3.13 -22.30 -8.05
CA VAL A 260 -2.46 -21.96 -6.78
C VAL A 260 -3.15 -22.61 -5.56
N ARG A 261 -4.49 -22.62 -5.54
CA ARG A 261 -5.27 -23.25 -4.45
C ARG A 261 -5.12 -24.77 -4.38
N GLU A 262 -4.76 -25.42 -5.48
CA GLU A 262 -4.56 -26.87 -5.56
C GLU A 262 -3.31 -27.32 -4.81
N TYR A 263 -2.36 -26.42 -4.56
CA TYR A 263 -1.18 -26.69 -3.73
C TYR A 263 -1.44 -26.54 -2.22
N CYS A 264 -2.57 -25.93 -1.81
CA CYS A 264 -2.96 -25.78 -0.41
C CYS A 264 -4.40 -26.23 -0.08
N PRO A 265 -4.81 -27.44 -0.51
CA PRO A 265 -6.22 -27.85 -0.49
C PRO A 265 -6.76 -28.01 0.94
N ALA A 266 -5.95 -28.49 1.88
CA ALA A 266 -6.38 -28.72 3.25
C ALA A 266 -6.64 -27.40 3.99
N SER A 267 -5.83 -26.38 3.71
CA SER A 267 -6.04 -25.03 4.23
C SER A 267 -7.17 -24.30 3.53
N VAL A 268 -7.33 -24.46 2.21
CA VAL A 268 -8.46 -23.88 1.46
C VAL A 268 -9.79 -24.44 1.95
N GLU A 269 -9.89 -25.75 2.18
CA GLU A 269 -11.07 -26.36 2.82
C GLU A 269 -11.39 -25.69 4.16
N ARG A 270 -10.36 -25.45 4.97
CA ARG A 270 -10.55 -24.74 6.25
C ARG A 270 -11.01 -23.30 6.05
N LEU A 271 -10.51 -22.57 5.06
CA LEU A 271 -10.97 -21.22 4.74
C LEU A 271 -12.45 -21.20 4.30
N LEU A 272 -12.89 -22.21 3.54
CA LEU A 272 -14.29 -22.40 3.16
C LEU A 272 -15.18 -22.66 4.39
N GLU A 273 -14.76 -23.52 5.31
CA GLU A 273 -15.47 -23.76 6.59
C GLU A 273 -15.59 -22.49 7.45
N LEU A 274 -14.57 -21.62 7.40
CA LEU A 274 -14.57 -20.32 8.06
C LEU A 274 -15.43 -19.30 7.31
N ARG A 275 -15.89 -19.62 6.10
CA ARG A 275 -16.59 -18.73 5.17
C ARG A 275 -15.74 -17.49 4.83
N ALA A 276 -14.42 -17.68 4.79
CA ALA A 276 -13.47 -16.64 4.38
C ALA A 276 -13.45 -16.47 2.85
N CYS A 277 -13.76 -17.51 2.10
CA CYS A 277 -13.85 -17.47 0.64
C CYS A 277 -14.98 -18.39 0.14
N GLY A 278 -15.16 -18.45 -1.18
CA GLY A 278 -16.15 -19.32 -1.82
C GLY A 278 -17.56 -18.70 -1.91
N PRO A 279 -18.55 -19.47 -2.37
CA PRO A 279 -19.90 -18.97 -2.67
C PRO A 279 -20.66 -18.50 -1.42
N ASP A 280 -20.43 -19.14 -0.27
CA ASP A 280 -21.11 -18.85 0.99
C ASP A 280 -20.30 -17.90 1.88
N GLN A 281 -19.35 -17.15 1.31
CA GLN A 281 -18.46 -16.27 2.06
C GLN A 281 -19.21 -15.23 2.91
N LEU A 282 -18.58 -14.81 4.02
CA LEU A 282 -19.10 -13.75 4.87
C LEU A 282 -19.01 -12.37 4.17
N SER A 283 -19.60 -11.36 4.81
CA SER A 283 -19.47 -9.97 4.38
C SER A 283 -17.98 -9.57 4.32
N ALA A 284 -17.64 -8.59 3.48
CA ALA A 284 -16.27 -8.10 3.37
C ALA A 284 -15.69 -7.71 4.74
N LEU A 285 -16.48 -7.02 5.58
CA LEU A 285 -16.08 -6.59 6.91
C LEU A 285 -15.75 -7.77 7.83
N ASP A 286 -16.61 -8.78 7.89
CA ASP A 286 -16.39 -9.95 8.76
C ASP A 286 -15.18 -10.78 8.29
N ARG A 287 -14.93 -10.83 6.97
CA ARG A 287 -13.75 -11.50 6.42
C ARG A 287 -12.45 -10.80 6.78
N LEU A 288 -12.45 -9.47 6.93
CA LEU A 288 -11.27 -8.73 7.39
C LEU A 288 -10.79 -9.21 8.76
N ASP A 289 -11.70 -9.58 9.67
CA ASP A 289 -11.33 -10.12 10.98
C ASP A 289 -10.61 -11.47 10.86
N ILE A 290 -11.05 -12.32 9.92
CA ILE A 290 -10.41 -13.61 9.62
C ILE A 290 -9.00 -13.38 9.05
N TYR A 291 -8.85 -12.51 8.06
CA TYR A 291 -7.54 -12.22 7.46
C TYR A 291 -6.60 -11.54 8.46
N ARG A 292 -7.10 -10.64 9.32
CA ARG A 292 -6.33 -10.10 10.45
C ARG A 292 -5.83 -11.21 11.36
N ALA A 293 -6.69 -12.16 11.73
CA ALA A 293 -6.32 -13.28 12.59
C ALA A 293 -5.27 -14.20 11.96
N LEU A 294 -5.32 -14.38 10.64
CA LEU A 294 -4.35 -15.19 9.89
C LEU A 294 -3.00 -14.48 9.71
N LEU A 295 -3.00 -13.19 9.39
CA LEU A 295 -1.80 -12.46 9.00
C LEU A 295 -1.01 -11.89 10.19
N ARG A 296 -1.67 -11.68 11.34
CA ARG A 296 -1.00 -11.18 12.55
C ARG A 296 -0.11 -12.24 13.22
N LYS A 297 0.97 -11.76 13.82
CA LYS A 297 1.80 -12.52 14.75
C LYS A 297 1.04 -12.87 16.05
#